data_AF-A0A410PSU6-F1
#
_entry.id   AF-A0A410PSU6-F1
#
_cell.length_a   1.000
_cell.length_b   1.000
_cell.length_c   1.000
_cell.angle_alpha   90.00
_cell.angle_beta   90.00
_cell.angle_gamma   90.00
#
_symmetry.space_group_name_H-M   'P 1'
#
loop_
_entity.id
_entity.type
_entity.pdbx_description
1 polymer ?
#
loop_
_entity_poly.entity_id
_entity_poly.type
_entity_poly.pdbx_seq_one_letter_code
_entity_poly.pdbx_strand_id
1 'polypeptide(L)'
;MSKKAKILIIVAILVLTCVTAVAAQNNFPGEESAKQMGFALKDSAKTLINKDSNLSKNYGQDQDNTVAIIMGEEVSKEYFMYRMSLYEACHAENPAQDTWNLVKKQAFERNFADSHQLLPSEADIIAATNQQRKLAESTKESHEIAKTLINSMGLSEDEYWNTFKPKYETEPLLISENVAAYCSENNVSEADLGDIEYEVTNTAFFDELNVKY
;
A
#
# COMPACT_ATOMS: atom_id res chain seq x y z
N MET A 1 6.87 3.86 26.92
CA MET A 1 7.03 4.18 25.48
C MET A 1 7.17 5.69 25.32
N SER A 2 8.23 6.16 24.66
CA SER A 2 8.45 7.60 24.42
C SER A 2 7.41 8.15 23.44
N LYS A 3 7.13 9.46 23.51
CA LYS A 3 6.20 10.14 22.59
C LYS A 3 6.58 9.92 21.11
N LYS A 4 7.88 9.83 20.83
CA LYS A 4 8.47 9.55 19.52
C LYS A 4 8.15 8.14 19.01
N ALA A 5 8.25 7.13 19.88
CA ALA A 5 7.93 5.74 19.52
C ALA A 5 6.46 5.57 19.15
N LYS A 6 5.54 6.29 19.81
CA LYS A 6 4.10 6.20 19.52
C LYS A 6 3.73 6.79 18.14
N ILE A 7 4.34 7.90 17.73
CA ILE A 7 4.05 8.58 16.45
C ILE A 7 4.60 7.80 15.25
N LEU A 8 5.81 7.23 15.39
CA LEU A 8 6.38 6.30 14.41
C LEU A 8 5.49 5.09 14.16
N ILE A 9 4.92 4.53 15.23
CA ILE A 9 3.97 3.41 15.14
C ILE A 9 2.68 3.84 14.42
N ILE A 10 2.20 5.07 14.58
CA ILE A 10 0.96 5.54 13.93
C ILE A 10 1.15 5.80 12.43
N VAL A 11 2.26 6.43 12.03
CA VAL A 11 2.60 6.62 10.61
C VAL A 11 2.90 5.28 9.96
N ALA A 12 3.59 4.37 10.66
CA ALA A 12 3.72 3.00 10.23
C ALA A 12 2.32 2.36 10.06
N ILE A 13 1.42 2.41 11.03
CA ILE A 13 0.07 1.80 10.93
C ILE A 13 -0.80 2.39 9.78
N LEU A 14 -0.56 3.64 9.39
CA LEU A 14 -1.27 4.31 8.29
C LEU A 14 -0.58 4.16 6.91
N VAL A 15 0.69 3.72 6.85
CA VAL A 15 1.53 3.69 5.64
C VAL A 15 2.26 2.34 5.45
N LEU A 16 2.00 1.34 6.30
CA LEU A 16 2.68 0.04 6.37
C LEU A 16 2.31 -0.90 5.22
N THR A 17 2.76 -0.54 4.02
CA THR A 17 3.17 -1.56 3.05
C THR A 17 4.55 -1.29 2.46
N CYS A 18 5.19 -0.15 2.74
CA CYS A 18 6.37 0.23 1.97
C CYS A 18 7.66 0.41 2.79
N VAL A 19 7.61 0.80 4.07
CA VAL A 19 8.82 1.39 4.65
C VAL A 19 8.99 1.25 6.17
N THR A 20 9.32 0.06 6.66
CA THR A 20 9.79 -0.07 8.07
C THR A 20 11.19 0.53 8.27
N ALA A 21 12.03 0.60 7.23
CA ALA A 21 13.41 1.09 7.33
C ALA A 21 13.58 2.62 7.16
N VAL A 22 13.00 3.24 6.12
CA VAL A 22 13.11 4.70 5.87
C VAL A 22 12.15 5.52 6.74
N ALA A 23 10.94 5.01 7.06
CA ALA A 23 10.06 5.70 8.01
C ALA A 23 10.70 5.77 9.41
N ALA A 24 11.54 4.79 9.78
CA ALA A 24 12.31 4.79 11.03
C ALA A 24 13.46 5.83 11.04
N GLN A 25 13.93 6.28 9.88
CA GLN A 25 15.00 7.28 9.75
C GLN A 25 14.48 8.72 9.74
N ASN A 26 13.25 8.95 9.27
CA ASN A 26 12.67 10.29 9.18
C ASN A 26 11.74 10.59 10.37
N ASN A 27 12.07 11.64 11.12
CA ASN A 27 11.20 12.17 12.18
C ASN A 27 9.90 12.71 11.55
N PHE A 28 8.82 11.92 11.50
CA PHE A 28 7.47 12.43 11.19
C PHE A 28 6.88 13.07 12.44
N PRO A 29 6.92 14.40 12.64
CA PRO A 29 6.72 15.02 13.95
C PRO A 29 5.38 15.76 13.98
N GLY A 30 4.27 15.03 13.81
CA GLY A 30 2.91 15.53 14.09
C GLY A 30 2.06 15.91 12.88
N GLU A 31 1.01 16.69 13.14
CA GLU A 31 -0.11 16.98 12.21
C GLU A 31 0.32 17.60 10.87
N GLU A 32 1.33 18.47 10.86
CA GLU A 32 1.81 19.12 9.63
C GLU A 32 2.43 18.12 8.65
N SER A 33 3.17 17.12 9.14
CA SER A 33 3.70 16.08 8.27
C SER A 33 2.61 15.14 7.75
N ALA A 34 1.60 14.84 8.59
CA ALA A 34 0.43 14.09 8.15
C ALA A 34 -0.33 14.83 7.03
N LYS A 35 -0.45 16.16 7.15
CA LYS A 35 -1.06 17.00 6.12
C LYS A 35 -0.27 17.00 4.81
N GLN A 36 1.04 17.17 4.87
CA GLN A 36 1.92 17.15 3.69
C GLN A 36 1.86 15.79 2.98
N MET A 37 1.95 14.70 3.74
CA MET A 37 1.80 13.35 3.22
C MET A 37 0.44 13.15 2.57
N GLY A 38 -0.65 13.55 3.25
CA GLY A 38 -1.99 13.40 2.69
C GLY A 38 -2.17 14.17 1.39
N PHE A 39 -1.61 15.38 1.28
CA PHE A 39 -1.63 16.13 0.01
C PHE A 39 -0.85 15.44 -1.11
N ALA A 40 0.31 14.85 -0.81
CA ALA A 40 1.07 14.08 -1.80
C ALA A 40 0.28 12.88 -2.33
N LEU A 41 -0.57 12.28 -1.50
CA LEU A 41 -1.37 11.10 -1.83
C LEU A 41 -2.73 11.42 -2.43
N LYS A 42 -3.17 12.68 -2.40
CA LYS A 42 -4.57 13.06 -2.64
C LYS A 42 -5.09 12.61 -3.99
N ASP A 43 -4.36 12.90 -5.07
CA ASP A 43 -4.86 12.65 -6.42
C ASP A 43 -4.92 11.15 -6.73
N SER A 44 -3.92 10.38 -6.31
CA SER A 44 -3.88 8.93 -6.49
C SER A 44 -4.93 8.23 -5.61
N ALA A 45 -5.07 8.63 -4.34
CA ALA A 45 -6.07 8.07 -3.43
C ALA A 45 -7.51 8.34 -3.91
N LYS A 46 -7.80 9.58 -4.33
CA LYS A 46 -9.12 9.94 -4.88
C LYS A 46 -9.43 9.20 -6.18
N THR A 47 -8.44 8.97 -7.03
CA THR A 47 -8.68 8.25 -8.29
C THR A 47 -9.00 6.78 -8.02
N LEU A 48 -8.27 6.14 -7.10
CA LEU A 48 -8.55 4.77 -6.66
C LEU A 48 -9.98 4.63 -6.11
N ILE A 49 -10.39 5.52 -5.20
CA ILE A 49 -11.74 5.42 -4.60
C ILE A 49 -12.88 5.76 -5.58
N ASN A 50 -12.65 6.69 -6.51
CA ASN A 50 -13.66 7.10 -7.49
C ASN A 50 -13.86 6.06 -8.60
N LYS A 51 -12.83 5.29 -8.96
CA LYS A 51 -13.00 4.17 -9.87
C LYS A 51 -13.89 3.11 -9.22
N ASP A 52 -13.69 2.80 -7.95
CA ASP A 52 -14.53 1.86 -7.22
C ASP A 52 -15.98 2.33 -7.06
N SER A 53 -16.22 3.62 -6.78
CA SER A 53 -17.59 4.16 -6.64
C SER A 53 -18.37 4.24 -7.96
N ASN A 54 -17.68 4.23 -9.11
CA ASN A 54 -18.28 4.17 -10.44
C ASN A 54 -18.31 2.75 -11.05
N LEU A 55 -17.78 1.74 -10.35
CA LEU A 55 -17.68 0.37 -10.86
C LEU A 55 -18.90 -0.48 -10.48
N SER A 56 -19.96 -0.30 -11.26
CA SER A 56 -20.80 -1.45 -11.62
C SER A 56 -19.93 -2.47 -12.38
N LYS A 57 -19.50 -3.55 -11.70
CA LYS A 57 -19.10 -4.85 -12.28
C LYS A 57 -18.38 -4.83 -13.64
N ASN A 58 -17.23 -4.18 -13.77
CA ASN A 58 -16.32 -4.47 -14.88
C ASN A 58 -14.87 -4.40 -14.39
N TYR A 59 -14.39 -5.52 -13.85
CA TYR A 59 -12.99 -5.85 -14.00
C TYR A 59 -12.73 -6.00 -15.50
N GLY A 60 -11.81 -5.20 -16.04
CA GLY A 60 -11.38 -5.25 -17.44
C GLY A 60 -12.26 -4.46 -18.40
N GLN A 61 -11.89 -3.20 -18.68
CA GLN A 61 -12.12 -2.60 -20.01
C GLN A 61 -11.41 -1.26 -20.28
N ASP A 62 -10.39 -0.88 -19.50
CA ASP A 62 -9.60 0.31 -19.79
C ASP A 62 -8.12 -0.06 -19.90
N GLN A 63 -7.75 -0.66 -21.05
CA GLN A 63 -6.38 -1.10 -21.35
C GLN A 63 -5.36 0.04 -21.23
N ASP A 64 -5.78 1.30 -21.39
CA ASP A 64 -4.92 2.48 -21.21
C ASP A 64 -4.40 2.65 -19.78
N ASN A 65 -5.01 1.95 -18.82
CA ASN A 65 -4.73 2.12 -17.41
C ASN A 65 -3.91 0.99 -16.77
N THR A 66 -3.77 -0.15 -17.44
CA THR A 66 -2.89 -1.23 -16.98
C THR A 66 -1.47 -0.91 -17.42
N VAL A 67 -0.53 -0.86 -16.47
CA VAL A 67 0.89 -0.54 -16.76
C VAL A 67 1.75 -1.79 -16.87
N ALA A 68 1.39 -2.85 -16.14
CA ALA A 68 2.06 -4.15 -16.21
C ALA A 68 1.10 -5.28 -15.87
N ILE A 69 1.44 -6.48 -16.29
CA ILE A 69 0.85 -7.75 -15.86
C ILE A 69 1.97 -8.55 -15.20
N ILE A 70 1.83 -8.93 -13.94
CA ILE A 70 2.87 -9.65 -13.18
C ILE A 70 2.26 -10.95 -12.68
N MET A 71 2.82 -12.09 -13.06
CA MET A 71 2.27 -13.41 -12.71
C MET A 71 0.76 -13.53 -13.05
N GLY A 72 0.34 -12.92 -14.17
CA GLY A 72 -1.07 -12.87 -14.59
C GLY A 72 -1.95 -11.82 -13.89
N GLU A 73 -1.43 -11.06 -12.93
CA GLU A 73 -2.16 -10.00 -12.23
C GLU A 73 -1.90 -8.62 -12.84
N GLU A 74 -2.98 -7.89 -13.16
CA GLU A 74 -2.89 -6.53 -13.69
C GLU A 74 -2.49 -5.51 -12.62
N VAL A 75 -1.48 -4.71 -12.91
CA VAL A 75 -1.09 -3.53 -12.12
C VAL A 75 -1.65 -2.29 -12.79
N SER A 76 -2.55 -1.59 -12.11
CA SER A 76 -3.08 -0.31 -12.59
C SER A 76 -2.10 0.84 -12.36
N LYS A 77 -2.14 1.83 -13.27
CA LYS A 77 -1.38 3.08 -13.16
C LYS A 77 -1.66 3.78 -11.84
N GLU A 78 -2.91 3.87 -11.40
CA GLU A 78 -3.23 4.57 -10.15
C GLU A 78 -2.69 3.87 -8.93
N TYR A 79 -2.75 2.54 -8.89
CA TYR A 79 -2.21 1.79 -7.77
C TYR A 79 -0.70 1.97 -7.71
N PHE A 80 -0.02 1.90 -8.86
CA PHE A 80 1.41 2.20 -8.95
C PHE A 80 1.71 3.62 -8.45
N MET A 81 1.01 4.63 -8.97
CA MET A 81 1.21 6.02 -8.58
C MET A 81 0.93 6.27 -7.10
N TYR A 82 -0.10 5.64 -6.53
CA TYR A 82 -0.37 5.71 -5.09
C TYR A 82 0.80 5.17 -4.27
N ARG A 83 1.32 3.99 -4.61
CA ARG A 83 2.48 3.41 -3.93
C ARG A 83 3.73 4.26 -4.11
N MET A 84 3.96 4.79 -5.30
CA MET A 84 5.08 5.69 -5.57
C MET A 84 4.99 6.97 -4.74
N SER A 85 3.81 7.60 -4.68
CA SER A 85 3.59 8.78 -3.85
C SER A 85 3.80 8.50 -2.36
N LEU A 86 3.52 7.28 -1.87
CA LEU A 86 3.87 6.89 -0.50
C LEU A 86 5.39 6.83 -0.30
N TYR A 87 6.14 6.23 -1.24
CA TYR A 87 7.60 6.21 -1.18
C TYR A 87 8.21 7.62 -1.27
N GLU A 88 7.68 8.49 -2.14
CA GLU A 88 8.07 9.90 -2.26
C GLU A 88 7.82 10.68 -0.96
N ALA A 89 6.63 10.52 -0.37
CA ALA A 89 6.28 11.13 0.91
C ALA A 89 7.15 10.62 2.06
N CYS A 90 7.75 9.44 1.91
CA CYS A 90 8.73 8.86 2.82
C CYS A 90 10.18 9.23 2.49
N HIS A 91 10.42 10.04 1.45
CA HIS A 91 11.73 10.44 0.95
C HIS A 91 12.62 9.26 0.55
N ALA A 92 12.04 8.23 -0.06
CA ALA A 92 12.81 7.14 -0.66
C ALA A 92 13.73 7.69 -1.77
N GLU A 93 14.91 7.08 -1.92
CA GLU A 93 15.90 7.52 -2.91
C GLU A 93 15.43 7.27 -4.34
N ASN A 94 14.75 6.13 -4.58
CA ASN A 94 14.24 5.75 -5.90
C ASN A 94 12.77 5.29 -5.82
N PRO A 95 11.80 6.20 -5.54
CA PRO A 95 10.42 5.84 -5.26
C PRO A 95 9.74 4.99 -6.34
N ALA A 96 10.01 5.28 -7.61
CA ALA A 96 9.45 4.52 -8.73
C ALA A 96 10.02 3.10 -8.82
N GLN A 97 11.33 2.93 -8.63
CA GLN A 97 11.97 1.60 -8.62
C GLN A 97 11.54 0.78 -7.41
N ASP A 98 11.42 1.41 -6.23
CA ASP A 98 10.92 0.75 -5.02
C ASP A 98 9.47 0.30 -5.20
N THR A 99 8.66 1.11 -5.88
CA THR A 99 7.28 0.74 -6.24
C THR A 99 7.23 -0.44 -7.19
N TRP A 100 8.09 -0.46 -8.22
CA TRP A 100 8.18 -1.61 -9.14
C TRP A 100 8.53 -2.90 -8.40
N ASN A 101 9.51 -2.84 -7.50
CA ASN A 101 9.89 -3.99 -6.68
C ASN A 101 8.74 -4.44 -5.76
N LEU A 102 8.01 -3.48 -5.18
CA LEU A 102 6.84 -3.76 -4.34
C LEU A 102 5.73 -4.47 -5.11
N VAL A 103 5.32 -3.96 -6.28
CA VAL A 103 4.21 -4.58 -7.04
C VAL A 103 4.59 -5.97 -7.54
N LYS A 104 5.87 -6.20 -7.89
CA LYS A 104 6.38 -7.55 -8.19
C LYS A 104 6.28 -8.47 -6.98
N LYS A 105 6.75 -8.01 -5.82
CA LYS A 105 6.68 -8.77 -4.57
C LYS A 105 5.23 -9.13 -4.22
N GLN A 106 4.32 -8.17 -4.29
CA GLN A 106 2.91 -8.37 -3.96
C GLN A 106 2.21 -9.35 -4.90
N ALA A 107 2.47 -9.29 -6.21
CA ALA A 107 1.92 -10.24 -7.18
C ALA A 107 2.43 -11.66 -6.90
N PHE A 108 3.73 -11.82 -6.59
CA PHE A 108 4.28 -13.10 -6.17
C PHE A 108 3.62 -13.61 -4.88
N GLU A 109 3.59 -12.79 -3.82
CA GLU A 109 3.05 -13.18 -2.51
C GLU A 109 1.58 -13.58 -2.63
N ARG A 110 0.79 -12.88 -3.44
CA ARG A 110 -0.61 -13.22 -3.69
C ARG A 110 -0.77 -14.56 -4.40
N ASN A 111 -0.02 -14.81 -5.46
CA ASN A 111 -0.01 -16.10 -6.17
C ASN A 111 0.46 -17.25 -5.25
N PHE A 112 1.50 -17.00 -4.45
CA PHE A 112 1.99 -17.96 -3.47
C PHE A 112 0.91 -18.27 -2.42
N ALA A 113 0.27 -17.23 -1.88
CA ALA A 113 -0.78 -17.37 -0.90
C ALA A 113 -2.00 -18.11 -1.45
N ASP A 114 -2.41 -17.85 -2.70
CA ASP A 114 -3.52 -18.57 -3.33
C ASP A 114 -3.20 -20.07 -3.49
N SER A 115 -2.02 -20.40 -4.03
CA SER A 115 -1.58 -21.80 -4.21
C SER A 115 -1.42 -22.59 -2.91
N HIS A 116 -1.20 -21.91 -1.79
CA HIS A 116 -1.04 -22.50 -0.45
C HIS A 116 -2.24 -22.27 0.48
N GLN A 117 -3.35 -21.70 -0.01
CA GLN A 117 -4.55 -21.39 0.77
C GLN A 117 -4.30 -20.46 1.98
N LEU A 118 -3.42 -19.47 1.80
CA LEU A 118 -3.00 -18.49 2.80
C LEU A 118 -3.64 -17.10 2.58
N LEU A 119 -4.56 -16.95 1.63
CA LEU A 119 -5.28 -15.69 1.42
C LEU A 119 -6.12 -15.36 2.66
N PRO A 120 -6.06 -14.11 3.16
CA PRO A 120 -6.88 -13.70 4.31
C PRO A 120 -8.36 -13.71 3.92
N SER A 121 -9.24 -14.05 4.88
CA SER A 121 -10.67 -13.89 4.67
C SER A 121 -11.08 -12.41 4.78
N GLU A 122 -12.25 -12.05 4.25
CA GLU A 122 -12.80 -10.70 4.43
C GLU A 122 -12.97 -10.33 5.92
N ALA A 123 -13.30 -11.31 6.76
CA ALA A 123 -13.37 -11.10 8.21
C ALA A 123 -11.99 -10.78 8.82
N ASP A 124 -10.93 -11.41 8.35
CA ASP A 124 -9.55 -11.15 8.81
C ASP A 124 -9.12 -9.74 8.42
N ILE A 125 -9.40 -9.33 7.17
CA ILE A 125 -9.11 -7.98 6.66
C ILE A 125 -9.84 -6.94 7.52
N ILE A 126 -11.15 -7.09 7.73
CA ILE A 126 -11.96 -6.17 8.55
C ILE A 126 -11.44 -6.13 9.99
N ALA A 127 -11.10 -7.28 10.58
CA ALA A 127 -10.57 -7.35 11.94
C ALA A 127 -9.24 -6.60 12.06
N ALA A 128 -8.32 -6.83 11.13
CA ALA A 128 -7.01 -6.18 11.08
C ALA A 128 -7.15 -4.66 10.85
N THR A 129 -7.99 -4.23 9.90
CA THR A 129 -8.25 -2.80 9.67
C THR A 129 -8.82 -2.13 10.92
N ASN A 130 -9.76 -2.78 11.61
CA ASN A 130 -10.32 -2.25 12.87
C ASN A 130 -9.29 -2.18 13.99
N GLN A 131 -8.38 -3.15 14.08
CA GLN A 131 -7.28 -3.11 15.05
C GLN A 131 -6.34 -1.94 14.74
N GLN A 132 -5.97 -1.74 13.47
CA GLN A 132 -5.16 -0.62 13.02
C GLN A 132 -5.84 0.73 13.32
N ARG A 133 -7.15 0.83 13.08
CA ARG A 133 -7.96 2.01 13.44
C ARG A 133 -7.91 2.30 14.94
N LYS A 134 -8.18 1.30 15.77
CA LYS A 134 -8.13 1.44 17.24
C LYS A 134 -6.77 1.94 17.73
N LEU A 135 -5.68 1.50 17.10
CA LEU A 135 -4.34 1.96 17.43
C LEU A 135 -4.10 3.40 16.98
N ALA A 136 -4.48 3.74 15.74
CA ALA A 136 -4.40 5.09 15.21
C ALA A 136 -5.23 6.09 16.03
N GLU A 137 -6.39 5.68 16.53
CA GLU A 137 -7.31 6.50 17.32
C GLU A 137 -7.14 6.32 18.85
N SER A 138 -6.06 5.67 19.29
CA SER A 138 -5.86 5.31 20.71
C SER A 138 -5.67 6.52 21.65
N THR A 139 -5.35 7.69 21.11
CA THR A 139 -5.24 8.96 21.84
C THR A 139 -5.84 10.09 21.01
N LYS A 140 -6.20 11.20 21.66
CA LYS A 140 -6.68 12.40 20.93
C LYS A 140 -5.63 12.91 19.93
N GLU A 141 -4.36 12.96 20.32
CA GLU A 141 -3.27 13.42 19.45
C GLU A 141 -3.10 12.51 18.23
N SER A 142 -3.15 11.19 18.42
CA SER A 142 -3.03 10.22 17.32
C SER A 142 -4.23 10.23 16.39
N HIS A 143 -5.44 10.39 16.93
CA HIS A 143 -6.66 10.53 16.14
C HIS A 143 -6.60 11.76 15.26
N GLU A 144 -6.23 12.93 15.80
CA GLU A 144 -6.13 14.16 14.98
C GLU A 144 -5.07 14.02 13.88
N ILE A 145 -3.94 13.36 14.15
CA ILE A 145 -2.93 13.06 13.11
C ILE A 145 -3.52 12.20 12.00
N ALA A 146 -4.19 11.10 12.35
CA ALA A 146 -4.81 10.20 11.38
C ALA A 146 -5.88 10.90 10.56
N LYS A 147 -6.76 11.66 11.23
CA LYS A 147 -7.81 12.44 10.61
C LYS A 147 -7.26 13.51 9.67
N THR A 148 -6.20 14.22 10.06
CA THR A 148 -5.56 15.22 9.19
C THR A 148 -4.93 14.59 7.96
N LEU A 149 -4.29 13.43 8.09
CA LEU A 149 -3.79 12.66 6.94
C LEU A 149 -4.93 12.32 5.98
N ILE A 150 -5.97 11.65 6.49
CA ILE A 150 -7.12 11.16 5.72
C ILE A 150 -7.83 12.31 4.99
N ASN A 151 -8.14 13.39 5.70
CA ASN A 151 -8.78 14.56 5.11
C ASN A 151 -7.88 15.23 4.04
N SER A 152 -6.57 15.22 4.24
CA SER A 152 -5.62 15.80 3.28
C SER A 152 -5.46 14.93 2.03
N MET A 153 -5.64 13.60 2.15
CA MET A 153 -5.83 12.69 1.01
C MET A 153 -7.15 12.96 0.26
N GLY A 154 -8.02 13.81 0.81
CA GLY A 154 -9.31 14.13 0.20
C GLY A 154 -10.36 13.04 0.36
N LEU A 155 -10.19 12.18 1.38
CA LEU A 155 -11.13 11.14 1.78
C LEU A 155 -11.79 11.52 3.10
N SER A 156 -12.99 11.03 3.35
CA SER A 156 -13.57 10.97 4.70
C SER A 156 -12.97 9.82 5.51
N GLU A 157 -13.07 9.90 6.84
CA GLU A 157 -12.65 8.80 7.73
C GLU A 157 -13.40 7.49 7.41
N ASP A 158 -14.67 7.57 7.01
CA ASP A 158 -15.47 6.41 6.63
C ASP A 158 -14.96 5.78 5.33
N GLU A 159 -14.76 6.58 4.29
CA GLU A 159 -14.17 6.16 3.02
C GLU A 159 -12.79 5.51 3.21
N TYR A 160 -11.95 6.10 4.05
CA TYR A 160 -10.62 5.56 4.31
C TYR A 160 -10.68 4.22 5.05
N TRP A 161 -11.36 4.17 6.20
CA TRP A 161 -11.32 2.98 7.07
C TRP A 161 -12.15 1.81 6.54
N ASN A 162 -13.23 2.06 5.81
CA ASN A 162 -14.17 1.01 5.40
C ASN A 162 -14.02 0.58 3.94
N THR A 163 -13.36 1.37 3.10
CA THR A 163 -13.20 1.07 1.67
C THR A 163 -11.74 1.07 1.25
N PHE A 164 -11.06 2.20 1.45
CA PHE A 164 -9.71 2.39 0.89
C PHE A 164 -8.67 1.49 1.59
N LYS A 165 -8.59 1.58 2.91
CA LYS A 165 -7.57 0.89 3.70
C LYS A 165 -7.69 -0.64 3.63
N PRO A 166 -8.87 -1.27 3.81
CA PRO A 166 -9.01 -2.72 3.69
C PRO A 166 -8.41 -3.28 2.39
N LYS A 167 -8.72 -2.63 1.26
CA LYS A 167 -8.38 -3.09 -0.08
C LYS A 167 -6.93 -2.76 -0.47
N TYR A 168 -6.53 -1.51 -0.29
CA TYR A 168 -5.27 -1.00 -0.82
C TYR A 168 -4.13 -1.04 0.18
N GLU A 169 -4.36 -1.33 1.45
CA GLU A 169 -3.29 -1.36 2.47
C GLU A 169 -3.33 -2.64 3.30
N THR A 170 -4.48 -3.00 3.88
CA THR A 170 -4.59 -4.11 4.84
C THR A 170 -4.48 -5.47 4.16
N GLU A 171 -5.22 -5.72 3.07
CA GLU A 171 -5.15 -7.00 2.35
C GLU A 171 -3.72 -7.36 1.89
N PRO A 172 -2.98 -6.50 1.14
CA PRO A 172 -1.63 -6.84 0.71
C PRO A 172 -0.65 -7.02 1.89
N LEU A 173 -0.87 -6.30 3.01
CA LEU A 173 -0.07 -6.52 4.23
C LEU A 173 -0.31 -7.91 4.82
N LEU A 174 -1.57 -8.31 5.00
CA LEU A 174 -1.91 -9.62 5.57
C LEU A 174 -1.40 -10.78 4.69
N ILE A 175 -1.47 -10.63 3.37
CA ILE A 175 -0.89 -11.62 2.44
C ILE A 175 0.62 -11.73 2.68
N SER A 176 1.34 -10.62 2.75
CA SER A 176 2.79 -10.63 3.01
C SER A 176 3.14 -11.27 4.37
N GLU A 177 2.39 -10.94 5.42
CA GLU A 177 2.57 -11.53 6.76
C GLU A 177 2.33 -13.05 6.76
N ASN A 178 1.27 -13.52 6.09
CA ASN A 178 0.95 -14.94 5.99
C ASN A 178 2.01 -15.72 5.21
N VAL A 179 2.49 -15.16 4.09
CA VAL A 179 3.57 -15.77 3.28
C VAL A 179 4.87 -15.83 4.08
N ALA A 180 5.26 -14.74 4.75
CA ALA A 180 6.46 -14.71 5.57
C ALA A 180 6.41 -15.73 6.72
N ALA A 181 5.27 -15.84 7.40
CA ALA A 181 5.05 -16.85 8.45
C ALA A 181 5.19 -18.27 7.88
N TYR A 182 4.54 -18.56 6.76
CA TYR A 182 4.63 -19.86 6.11
C TYR A 182 6.07 -20.21 5.69
N CYS A 183 6.78 -19.27 5.06
CA CYS A 183 8.17 -19.46 4.64
C CYS A 183 9.08 -19.76 5.84
N SER A 184 8.92 -19.02 6.94
CA SER A 184 9.66 -19.24 8.18
C SER A 184 9.35 -20.60 8.81
N GLU A 185 8.08 -21.01 8.86
CA GLU A 185 7.66 -22.29 9.46
C GLU A 185 8.10 -23.50 8.64
N ASN A 186 8.17 -23.35 7.31
CA ASN A 186 8.46 -24.45 6.39
C ASN A 186 9.90 -24.45 5.86
N ASN A 187 10.76 -23.52 6.29
CA ASN A 187 12.13 -23.31 5.78
C ASN A 187 12.17 -23.14 4.26
N VAL A 188 11.18 -22.43 3.71
CA VAL A 188 11.12 -22.05 2.29
C VAL A 188 11.66 -20.63 2.16
N SER A 189 12.51 -20.39 1.17
CA SER A 189 13.02 -19.04 0.90
C SER A 189 11.93 -18.14 0.30
N GLU A 190 11.96 -16.85 0.64
CA GLU A 190 11.19 -15.84 -0.08
C GLU A 190 11.65 -15.77 -1.56
N ALA A 191 10.76 -15.29 -2.45
CA ALA A 191 11.08 -15.17 -3.87
C ALA A 191 12.26 -14.24 -4.15
N ASP A 192 13.04 -14.63 -5.16
CA ASP A 192 13.92 -13.69 -5.86
C ASP A 192 13.07 -12.84 -6.82
N LEU A 193 13.09 -11.52 -6.63
CA LEU A 193 12.36 -10.58 -7.47
C LEU A 193 12.86 -10.54 -8.92
N GLY A 194 14.04 -11.10 -9.21
CA GLY A 194 14.60 -11.24 -10.55
C GLY A 194 13.95 -12.33 -11.40
N ASP A 195 13.33 -13.33 -10.76
CA ASP A 195 12.77 -14.51 -11.43
C ASP A 195 11.24 -14.44 -11.60
N ILE A 196 10.62 -13.34 -11.19
CA ILE A 196 9.16 -13.14 -11.30
C ILE A 196 8.79 -12.84 -12.75
N GLU A 197 7.85 -13.60 -13.31
CA GLU A 197 7.32 -13.38 -14.65
C GLU A 197 6.49 -12.09 -14.71
N TYR A 198 6.75 -11.24 -15.71
CA TYR A 198 6.00 -10.02 -15.95
C TYR A 198 5.95 -9.65 -17.44
N GLU A 199 4.95 -8.84 -17.78
CA GLU A 199 4.79 -8.14 -19.05
C GLU A 199 4.54 -6.65 -18.75
N VAL A 200 5.31 -5.76 -19.37
CA VAL A 200 5.04 -4.31 -19.30
C VAL A 200 4.12 -3.94 -20.46
N THR A 201 2.90 -3.51 -20.14
CA THR A 201 1.88 -3.13 -21.13
C THR A 201 1.96 -1.66 -21.52
N ASN A 202 2.60 -0.81 -20.69
CA ASN A 202 2.81 0.60 -20.96
C ASN A 202 4.28 1.00 -20.70
N THR A 203 5.15 0.79 -21.69
CA THR A 203 6.59 1.10 -21.56
C THR A 203 6.84 2.59 -21.36
N ALA A 204 6.09 3.46 -22.04
CA ALA A 204 6.24 4.91 -21.94
C ALA A 204 6.05 5.41 -20.51
N PHE A 205 5.11 4.85 -19.76
CA PHE A 205 4.91 5.17 -18.34
C PHE A 205 6.16 4.85 -17.49
N PHE A 206 6.78 3.70 -17.67
CA PHE A 206 7.97 3.31 -16.91
C PHE A 206 9.23 4.06 -17.36
N ASP A 207 9.35 4.35 -18.66
CA ASP A 207 10.45 5.13 -19.22
C ASP A 207 10.43 6.57 -18.69
N GLU A 208 9.24 7.21 -18.60
CA GLU A 208 9.06 8.53 -17.98
C GLU A 208 9.51 8.55 -16.51
N LEU A 209 9.30 7.45 -15.80
CA LEU A 209 9.68 7.28 -14.39
C LEU A 209 11.11 6.74 -14.19
N ASN A 210 11.86 6.46 -15.28
CA ASN A 210 13.19 5.86 -15.26
C ASN A 210 13.27 4.53 -14.49
N VAL A 211 12.21 3.73 -14.53
CA VAL A 211 12.16 2.41 -13.87
C VAL A 211 12.90 1.37 -14.72
N LYS A 212 13.73 0.56 -14.08
CA LYS A 212 14.34 -0.62 -14.68
C LYS A 212 13.48 -1.83 -14.38
N TYR A 213 12.88 -2.41 -15.41
CA TYR A 213 12.07 -3.60 -15.35
C TYR A 213 12.80 -4.80 -15.91
#